data_AF-A0AAD5CT49-F1
#
_entry.id   AF-A0AAD5CT49-F1
#
_cell.length_a   1.000
_cell.length_b   1.000
_cell.length_c   1.000
_cell.angle_alpha   90.00
_cell.angle_beta   90.00
_cell.angle_gamma   90.00
#
_symmetry.space_group_name_H-M   'P 1'
#
loop_
_entity.id
_entity.type
_entity.pdbx_description
1 polymer ?
#
loop_
_entity_poly.entity_id
_entity_poly.type
_entity_poly.pdbx_seq_one_letter_code
_entity_poly.pdbx_strand_id
1 'polypeptide(L)'
;VADELVAEFSDPGYGDQAPDQKQYDEKNIRRRVYDALNVLMAMDIISKDKKEIQWRGLPQTSQNDIEELKSERLALKNRIEKKTAYLGELEDQHVGLQNLIKRNEQLYSSGNTPSGGVVLPFILVQTRPHATVEMEISEDMQLVHFDFN
;
A
#
# COMPACT_ATOMS: atom_id res chain seq x y z
N VAL A 1 25.20 -33.86 17.24
CA VAL A 1 25.30 -32.65 16.37
C VAL A 1 26.61 -31.89 16.56
N ALA A 2 26.80 -31.09 17.62
CA ALA A 2 28.03 -30.28 17.74
C ALA A 2 29.31 -31.13 17.79
N ASP A 3 29.30 -32.23 18.56
CA ASP A 3 30.46 -33.12 18.67
C ASP A 3 30.70 -33.95 17.40
N GLU A 4 29.63 -34.27 16.65
CA GLU A 4 29.74 -34.94 15.35
C GLU A 4 30.40 -34.02 14.31
N LEU A 5 30.01 -32.74 14.28
CA LEU A 5 30.62 -31.74 13.40
C LEU A 5 32.08 -31.47 13.79
N VAL A 6 32.38 -31.36 15.09
CA VAL A 6 33.78 -31.21 15.55
C VAL A 6 34.64 -32.40 15.11
N ALA A 7 34.11 -33.63 15.19
CA ALA A 7 34.82 -34.83 14.74
C ALA A 7 35.05 -34.85 13.23
N GLU A 8 34.04 -34.47 12.43
CA GLU A 8 34.15 -34.39 10.95
C GLU A 8 35.19 -33.36 10.51
N PHE A 9 35.23 -32.19 11.13
CA PHE A 9 36.21 -31.14 10.83
C PHE A 9 37.61 -31.41 11.39
N SER A 10 37.76 -32.40 12.27
CA SER A 10 39.06 -32.80 12.85
C SER A 10 39.72 -33.99 12.14
N ASP A 11 39.06 -34.55 11.11
CA ASP A 11 39.54 -35.74 10.40
C ASP A 11 40.83 -35.43 9.60
N PRO A 12 41.86 -36.32 9.59
CA PRO A 12 43.16 -36.04 9.00
C PRO A 12 43.16 -35.75 7.49
N GLY A 13 42.06 -36.04 6.79
CA GLY A 13 41.88 -35.75 5.37
C GLY A 13 41.93 -34.26 5.01
N TYR A 14 41.80 -33.36 6.00
CA TYR A 14 41.83 -31.89 5.82
C TYR A 14 43.15 -31.21 6.24
N GLY A 15 44.18 -31.99 6.60
CA GLY A 15 45.52 -31.50 6.90
C GLY A 15 45.90 -31.59 8.38
N ASP A 16 47.19 -31.80 8.63
CA ASP A 16 47.75 -32.06 9.96
C ASP A 16 47.83 -30.75 10.78
N GLN A 17 46.74 -30.38 11.45
CA GLN A 17 46.68 -29.16 12.25
C GLN A 17 47.34 -29.33 13.62
N ALA A 18 48.00 -28.26 14.09
CA ALA A 18 48.59 -28.19 15.42
C ALA A 18 47.52 -28.32 16.53
N PRO A 19 47.85 -28.90 17.70
CA PRO A 19 46.89 -29.18 18.77
C PRO A 19 46.12 -27.95 19.27
N ASP A 20 46.75 -26.77 19.34
CA ASP A 20 46.12 -25.52 19.75
C ASP A 20 45.07 -25.02 18.75
N GLN A 21 45.30 -25.28 17.46
CA GLN A 21 44.36 -24.93 16.38
C GLN A 21 43.11 -25.80 16.44
N LYS A 22 43.27 -27.11 16.67
CA LYS A 22 42.15 -28.05 16.84
C LYS A 22 41.23 -27.65 18.00
N GLN A 23 41.80 -27.19 19.12
CA GLN A 23 41.00 -26.75 20.28
C GLN A 23 40.28 -25.41 20.04
N TYR A 24 40.91 -24.50 19.30
CA TYR A 24 40.27 -23.24 18.90
C TYR A 24 39.09 -23.50 17.95
N ASP A 25 39.29 -24.38 16.97
CA ASP A 25 38.29 -24.74 15.98
C ASP A 25 37.10 -25.47 16.65
N GLU A 26 37.33 -26.37 17.60
CA GLU A 26 36.25 -26.99 18.39
C GLU A 26 35.37 -25.94 19.10
N LYS A 27 35.99 -24.97 19.79
CA LYS A 27 35.25 -23.89 20.47
C LYS A 27 34.46 -23.02 19.50
N ASN A 28 35.06 -22.71 18.35
CA ASN A 28 34.42 -21.90 17.32
C ASN A 28 33.21 -22.63 16.71
N ILE A 29 33.39 -23.89 16.30
CA ILE A 29 32.34 -24.74 15.74
C ILE A 29 31.17 -24.84 16.72
N ARG A 30 31.43 -25.14 18.00
CA ARG A 30 30.37 -25.18 19.03
C ARG A 30 29.62 -23.85 19.14
N ARG A 31 30.34 -22.72 19.19
CA ARG A 31 29.72 -21.38 19.25
C ARG A 31 28.78 -21.14 18.06
N ARG A 32 29.20 -21.51 16.85
CA ARG A 32 28.44 -21.34 15.60
C ARG A 32 27.23 -22.27 15.50
N VAL A 33 27.33 -23.50 15.97
CA VAL A 33 26.19 -24.43 16.03
C VAL A 33 25.06 -23.86 16.87
N TYR A 34 25.36 -23.24 18.01
CA TYR A 34 24.32 -22.58 18.82
C TYR A 34 23.68 -21.38 18.12
N ASP A 35 24.47 -20.57 17.40
CA ASP A 35 23.92 -19.45 16.64
C ASP A 35 22.97 -19.96 15.54
N ALA A 36 23.37 -20.99 14.80
CA ALA A 36 22.54 -21.61 13.77
C ALA A 36 21.25 -22.19 14.36
N LEU A 37 21.33 -22.93 15.47
CA LEU A 37 20.15 -23.51 16.13
C LEU A 37 19.18 -22.45 16.63
N ASN A 38 19.67 -21.34 17.18
CA ASN A 38 18.81 -20.25 17.66
C ASN A 38 18.06 -19.58 16.50
N VAL A 39 18.74 -19.35 15.36
CA VAL A 39 18.10 -18.79 14.17
C VAL A 39 17.06 -19.77 13.60
N LEU A 40 17.39 -21.04 13.46
CA LEU A 40 16.45 -22.05 12.95
C LEU A 40 15.22 -22.20 13.85
N MET A 41 15.38 -22.05 15.17
CA MET A 41 14.28 -22.06 16.11
C MET A 41 13.42 -20.79 16.01
N ALA A 42 14.05 -19.62 15.88
CA ALA A 42 13.35 -18.35 15.69
C ALA A 42 12.53 -18.30 14.39
N MET A 43 12.98 -19.04 13.37
CA MET A 43 12.30 -19.21 12.08
C MET A 43 11.25 -20.34 12.09
N ASP A 44 10.98 -20.96 13.24
CA ASP A 44 10.09 -22.13 13.44
C ASP A 44 10.42 -23.34 12.54
N ILE A 45 11.68 -23.44 12.09
CA ILE A 45 12.16 -24.56 11.27
C ILE A 45 12.44 -25.80 12.11
N ILE A 46 12.84 -25.58 13.37
CA ILE A 46 13.07 -26.61 14.37
C ILE A 46 12.42 -26.21 15.70
N SER A 47 12.00 -27.19 16.49
CA SER A 47 11.70 -26.97 17.92
C SER A 47 12.71 -27.65 18.81
N LYS A 48 12.92 -27.08 20.00
CA LYS A 48 13.77 -27.65 21.04
C LYS A 48 12.98 -27.83 22.33
N ASP A 49 12.87 -29.08 22.79
CA ASP A 49 12.43 -29.38 24.15
C ASP A 49 13.60 -29.98 24.93
N LYS A 50 14.13 -29.22 25.89
CA LYS A 50 15.33 -29.57 26.67
C LYS A 50 16.51 -29.97 25.78
N LYS A 51 16.75 -31.28 25.62
CA LYS A 51 17.84 -31.87 24.83
C LYS A 51 17.37 -32.45 23.50
N GLU A 52 16.06 -32.50 23.27
CA GLU A 52 15.47 -33.00 22.02
C GLU A 52 15.29 -31.85 21.04
N ILE A 53 15.73 -32.05 19.80
CA ILE A 53 15.55 -31.12 18.69
C ILE A 53 14.73 -31.85 17.63
N GLN A 54 13.58 -31.28 17.28
CA GLN A 54 12.66 -31.82 16.29
C GLN A 54 12.65 -30.93 15.04
N TRP A 55 12.71 -31.56 13.87
CA TRP A 55 12.59 -30.88 12.59
C TRP A 55 11.12 -30.57 12.29
N ARG A 56 10.77 -29.28 12.12
CA ARG A 56 9.42 -28.84 11.78
C ARG A 56 9.22 -28.64 10.27
N GLY A 57 10.29 -28.38 9.54
CA GLY A 57 10.25 -28.10 8.10
C GLY A 57 10.57 -26.63 7.80
N LEU A 58 10.81 -26.31 6.53
CA LEU A 58 10.99 -24.91 6.13
C LEU A 58 9.63 -24.20 6.11
N PRO A 59 9.54 -22.92 6.52
CA PRO A 59 8.32 -22.15 6.35
C PRO A 59 7.95 -22.14 4.86
N GLN A 60 6.87 -22.83 4.51
CA GLN A 60 6.29 -22.77 3.19
C GLN A 60 5.31 -21.61 3.18
N THR A 61 5.36 -20.77 2.14
CA THR A 61 4.28 -19.82 1.88
C THR A 61 2.98 -20.60 1.81
N SER A 62 2.11 -20.36 2.79
CA SER A 62 0.86 -21.10 2.91
C SER A 62 -0.08 -20.70 1.76
N GLN A 63 -1.06 -21.54 1.45
CA GLN A 63 -2.13 -21.14 0.52
C GLN A 63 -2.86 -19.88 1.02
N ASN A 64 -3.00 -19.73 2.33
CA ASN A 64 -3.61 -18.55 2.95
C ASN A 64 -2.76 -17.29 2.71
N ASP A 65 -1.43 -17.37 2.82
CA ASP A 65 -0.54 -16.23 2.56
C ASP A 65 -0.66 -15.76 1.10
N ILE A 66 -0.79 -16.71 0.17
CA ILE A 66 -0.99 -16.43 -1.25
C ILE A 66 -2.35 -15.76 -1.49
N GLU A 67 -3.41 -16.23 -0.82
CA GLU A 67 -4.74 -15.65 -0.92
C GLU A 67 -4.80 -14.24 -0.33
N GLU A 68 -4.16 -14.01 0.82
CA GLU A 68 -4.05 -12.70 1.45
C GLU A 68 -3.32 -11.71 0.52
N LEU A 69 -2.16 -12.09 -0.02
CA LEU A 69 -1.42 -11.27 -0.98
C LEU A 69 -2.22 -10.97 -2.26
N LYS A 70 -3.02 -11.93 -2.74
CA LYS A 70 -3.92 -11.70 -3.90
C LYS A 70 -5.02 -10.70 -3.56
N SER A 71 -5.59 -10.79 -2.37
CA SER A 71 -6.61 -9.87 -1.87
C SER A 71 -6.04 -8.45 -1.73
N GLU A 72 -4.88 -8.33 -1.09
CA GLU A 72 -4.18 -7.05 -0.95
C GLU A 72 -3.85 -6.44 -2.31
N ARG A 73 -3.30 -7.23 -3.25
CA ARG A 73 -3.04 -6.78 -4.62
C ARG A 73 -4.30 -6.26 -5.31
N LEU A 74 -5.44 -6.93 -5.14
CA LEU A 74 -6.72 -6.51 -5.72
C LEU A 74 -7.18 -5.18 -5.10
N ALA A 75 -7.10 -5.05 -3.78
CA ALA A 75 -7.44 -3.81 -3.08
C ALA A 75 -6.55 -2.63 -3.53
N LEU A 76 -5.24 -2.85 -3.68
CA LEU A 76 -4.33 -1.82 -4.19
C LEU A 76 -4.66 -1.41 -5.62
N LYS A 77 -4.97 -2.37 -6.50
CA LYS A 77 -5.38 -2.07 -7.89
C LYS A 77 -6.65 -1.21 -7.94
N ASN A 78 -7.68 -1.60 -7.20
CA ASN A 78 -8.93 -0.82 -7.13
C ASN A 78 -8.67 0.60 -6.59
N ARG A 79 -7.76 0.75 -5.62
CA ARG A 79 -7.39 2.08 -5.09
C ARG A 79 -6.63 2.92 -6.11
N ILE A 80 -5.76 2.30 -6.92
CA ILE A 80 -5.06 2.98 -8.01
C ILE A 80 -6.07 3.44 -9.06
N GLU A 81 -6.96 2.56 -9.51
CA GLU A 81 -7.98 2.90 -10.52
C GLU A 81 -8.86 4.08 -10.08
N LYS A 82 -9.33 4.07 -8.83
CA LYS A 82 -10.10 5.21 -8.26
C LYS A 82 -9.30 6.51 -8.26
N LYS A 83 -8.02 6.47 -7.88
CA LYS A 83 -7.15 7.65 -7.89
C LYS A 83 -6.86 8.16 -9.30
N THR A 84 -6.70 7.26 -10.26
CA THR A 84 -6.49 7.61 -11.67
C THR A 84 -7.73 8.27 -12.25
N ALA A 85 -8.93 7.73 -12.00
CA ALA A 85 -10.18 8.34 -12.44
C ALA A 85 -10.37 9.74 -11.84
N TYR A 86 -10.19 9.87 -10.51
CA TYR A 86 -10.29 11.16 -9.84
C TYR A 86 -9.27 12.18 -10.31
N LEU A 87 -8.03 11.75 -10.62
CA LEU A 87 -7.01 12.63 -11.18
C LEU A 87 -7.42 13.16 -12.56
N GLY A 88 -7.99 12.29 -13.41
CA GLY A 88 -8.51 12.71 -14.72
C GLY A 88 -9.62 13.76 -14.58
N GLU A 89 -10.57 13.56 -13.67
CA GLU A 89 -11.61 14.54 -13.39
C GLU A 89 -11.05 15.89 -12.91
N LEU A 90 -10.02 15.87 -12.05
CA LEU A 90 -9.35 17.09 -11.59
C LEU A 90 -8.59 17.81 -12.70
N GLU A 91 -7.93 17.07 -13.60
CA GLU A 91 -7.24 17.64 -14.76
C GLU A 91 -8.23 18.33 -15.70
N ASP A 92 -9.35 17.67 -16.01
CA ASP A 92 -10.42 18.23 -16.84
C ASP A 92 -11.01 19.51 -16.21
N GLN A 93 -11.26 19.48 -14.89
CA GLN A 93 -11.72 20.68 -14.15
C GLN A 93 -10.69 21.81 -14.20
N HIS A 94 -9.41 21.50 -13.99
CA HIS A 94 -8.34 22.50 -14.02
C HIS A 94 -8.22 23.16 -15.40
N VAL A 95 -8.16 22.35 -16.46
CA VAL A 95 -8.12 22.83 -17.84
C VAL A 95 -9.37 23.64 -18.18
N GLY A 96 -10.56 23.17 -17.77
CA GLY A 96 -11.83 23.87 -17.96
C GLY A 96 -11.85 25.25 -17.30
N LEU A 97 -11.38 25.35 -16.06
CA LEU A 97 -11.28 26.62 -15.32
C LEU A 97 -10.27 27.58 -15.94
N GLN A 98 -9.09 27.10 -16.32
CA GLN A 98 -8.07 27.91 -17.00
C GLN A 98 -8.59 28.49 -18.32
N ASN A 99 -9.27 27.66 -19.11
CA ASN A 99 -9.88 28.09 -20.36
C ASN A 99 -10.98 29.15 -20.13
N LEU A 100 -11.81 28.96 -19.09
CA LEU A 100 -12.85 29.93 -18.72
C LEU A 100 -12.25 31.27 -18.30
N ILE A 101 -11.22 31.26 -17.45
CA ILE A 101 -10.52 32.47 -17.00
C ILE A 101 -9.94 33.21 -18.21
N LYS A 102 -9.16 32.52 -19.04
CA LYS A 102 -8.53 33.10 -20.24
C LYS A 102 -9.56 33.70 -21.20
N ARG A 103 -10.68 33.01 -21.43
CA ARG A 103 -11.78 33.53 -22.27
C ARG A 103 -12.37 34.80 -21.69
N ASN A 104 -12.63 34.81 -20.37
CA ASN A 104 -13.21 35.96 -19.71
C ASN A 104 -12.24 37.16 -19.75
N GLU A 105 -10.95 36.97 -19.46
CA GLU A 105 -9.91 38.01 -19.58
C GLU A 105 -9.87 38.65 -20.98
N GLN A 106 -10.00 37.85 -22.03
CA GLN A 106 -10.05 38.34 -23.41
C GLN A 106 -11.31 39.17 -23.69
N LEU A 107 -12.47 38.77 -23.16
CA LEU A 107 -13.72 39.53 -23.31
C LEU A 107 -13.65 40.88 -22.60
N TYR A 108 -13.10 40.93 -21.38
CA TYR A 108 -12.88 42.18 -20.65
C TYR A 108 -11.85 43.08 -21.36
N SER A 109 -10.80 42.50 -21.95
CA SER A 109 -9.75 43.26 -22.65
C SER A 109 -10.19 43.81 -24.01
N SER A 110 -11.16 43.17 -24.67
CA SER A 110 -11.67 43.56 -26.00
C SER A 110 -12.84 44.56 -25.94
N GLY A 111 -13.26 44.98 -24.75
CA GLY A 111 -14.40 45.89 -24.56
C GLY A 111 -15.78 45.22 -24.75
N ASN A 112 -15.81 43.92 -25.06
CA ASN A 112 -17.03 43.10 -25.13
C ASN A 112 -17.40 42.56 -23.75
N THR A 113 -17.49 43.44 -22.77
CA THR A 113 -17.78 43.07 -21.38
C THR A 113 -19.23 42.58 -21.25
N PRO A 114 -19.48 41.34 -20.82
CA PRO A 114 -20.84 40.87 -20.57
C PRO A 114 -21.51 41.73 -19.50
N SER A 115 -22.79 42.08 -19.69
CA SER A 115 -23.57 42.87 -18.72
C SER A 115 -24.01 42.09 -17.48
N GLY A 116 -23.73 40.79 -17.42
CA GLY A 116 -24.07 39.92 -16.29
C GLY A 116 -23.33 38.58 -16.34
N GLY A 117 -23.33 37.86 -15.22
CA GLY A 117 -22.71 36.53 -15.09
C GLY A 117 -23.00 35.89 -13.74
N VAL A 118 -22.85 34.56 -13.68
CA VAL A 118 -22.96 33.77 -12.45
C VAL A 118 -21.55 33.38 -12.01
N VAL A 119 -21.19 33.67 -10.76
CA VAL A 119 -19.89 33.32 -10.20
C VAL A 119 -19.88 31.87 -9.71
N LEU A 120 -18.73 31.20 -9.84
CA LEU A 120 -18.51 29.89 -9.24
C LEU A 120 -18.28 30.03 -7.71
N PRO A 121 -18.61 29.00 -6.91
CA PRO A 121 -19.33 27.79 -7.29
C PRO A 121 -20.84 28.02 -7.34
N PHE A 122 -21.50 27.40 -8.33
CA PHE A 122 -22.96 27.31 -8.39
C PHE A 122 -23.37 25.93 -8.88
N ILE A 123 -24.63 25.58 -8.65
CA ILE A 123 -25.28 24.42 -9.25
C ILE A 123 -26.40 24.92 -10.15
N LEU A 124 -26.62 24.24 -11.27
CA LEU A 124 -27.71 24.54 -12.20
C LEU A 124 -28.73 23.41 -12.16
N VAL A 125 -29.98 23.76 -11.87
CA VAL A 125 -31.11 22.84 -12.00
C VAL A 125 -31.90 23.28 -13.22
N GLN A 126 -32.04 22.37 -14.20
CA GLN A 126 -32.75 22.65 -15.45
C GLN A 126 -33.92 21.68 -15.60
N THR A 127 -35.11 22.22 -15.86
CA THR A 127 -36.36 21.46 -16.05
C THR A 127 -36.92 21.71 -17.45
N ARG A 128 -38.02 21.02 -17.79
CA ARG A 128 -38.74 21.26 -19.06
C ARG A 128 -39.31 22.69 -19.07
N PRO A 129 -39.41 23.36 -20.23
CA PRO A 129 -39.93 24.73 -20.32
C PRO A 129 -41.35 24.93 -19.76
N HIS A 130 -42.14 23.87 -19.67
CA HIS A 130 -43.52 23.88 -19.19
C HIS A 130 -43.70 23.17 -17.82
N ALA A 131 -42.61 22.74 -17.19
CA ALA A 131 -42.69 22.17 -15.85
C ALA A 131 -43.08 23.28 -14.86
N THR A 132 -43.97 22.97 -13.92
CA THR A 132 -44.31 23.90 -12.85
C THR A 132 -43.35 23.66 -11.70
N VAL A 133 -42.63 24.70 -11.27
CA VAL A 133 -41.67 24.61 -10.17
C VAL A 133 -42.18 25.43 -9.01
N GLU A 134 -42.49 24.76 -7.90
CA GLU A 134 -42.80 25.42 -6.64
C GLU A 134 -41.53 25.48 -5.79
N MET A 135 -41.27 26.65 -5.20
CA MET A 135 -40.05 26.90 -4.43
C MET A 135 -40.41 27.50 -3.08
N GLU A 136 -39.91 26.88 -2.02
CA GLU A 136 -39.99 27.41 -0.66
C GLU A 136 -38.57 27.65 -0.14
N ILE A 137 -38.33 28.86 0.35
CA ILE A 137 -37.04 29.26 0.93
C ILE A 137 -37.28 29.59 2.40
N SER A 138 -36.47 29.01 3.28
CA SER A 138 -36.51 29.34 4.70
C SER A 138 -36.14 30.81 4.94
N GLU A 139 -36.63 31.40 6.03
CA GLU A 139 -36.34 32.80 6.35
C GLU A 139 -34.83 33.09 6.51
N ASP A 140 -34.06 32.11 6.99
CA ASP A 140 -32.60 32.18 7.14
C ASP A 140 -31.82 31.90 5.85
N MET A 141 -32.53 31.60 4.75
CA MET A 141 -32.00 31.27 3.43
C MET A 141 -31.04 30.07 3.42
N GLN A 142 -31.09 29.21 4.43
CA GLN A 142 -30.24 28.01 4.51
C GLN A 142 -30.90 26.79 3.86
N LEU A 143 -32.22 26.79 3.75
CA LEU A 143 -32.98 25.68 3.18
C LEU A 143 -33.80 26.17 2.00
N VAL A 144 -33.66 25.46 0.88
CA VAL A 144 -34.47 25.66 -0.31
C VAL A 144 -35.11 24.33 -0.66
N HIS A 145 -36.45 24.30 -0.70
CA HIS A 145 -37.24 23.17 -1.16
C HIS A 145 -37.73 23.47 -2.58
N PHE A 146 -37.56 22.49 -3.47
CA PHE A 146 -38.06 22.55 -4.84
C PHE A 146 -39.04 21.41 -5.06
N ASP A 147 -40.25 21.73 -5.50
CA ASP A 147 -41.21 20.75 -6.03
C ASP A 147 -41.32 20.93 -7.54
N PHE A 148 -41.28 19.81 -8.28
CA PHE A 148 -41.25 19.78 -9.74
C PHE A 148 -42.45 18.97 -10.26
N ASN A 149 -43.46 19.67 -10.76
CA ASN A 149 -44.69 19.09 -11.33
C ASN A 149 -44.65 19.01 -12.88
#